data_AF-A0A847CM18-F1
#
_entry.id   AF-A0A847CM18-F1
#
_cell.length_a   1.000
_cell.length_b   1.000
_cell.length_c   1.000
_cell.angle_alpha   90.00
_cell.angle_beta   90.00
_cell.angle_gamma   90.00
#
_symmetry.space_group_name_H-M   'P 1'
#
loop_
_entity.id
_entity.type
_entity.pdbx_description
1 polymer ?
#
loop_
_entity_poly.entity_id
_entity_poly.type
_entity_poly.pdbx_seq_one_letter_code
_entity_poly.pdbx_strand_id
1 'polypeptide(L)' 'MKWFSISGISKEAKRIRWPKTKDLVSDSSEVIIFTLAFMAFFTLCEFIIAALLKLAGIGV' A
#
# COMPACT_ATOMS: atom_id res chain seq x y z
N MET A 1 -19.59 30.78 9.87
CA MET A 1 -18.53 29.92 9.29
C MET A 1 -17.13 30.31 9.80
N LYS A 2 -16.84 30.18 11.11
CA LYS A 2 -15.52 30.52 11.70
C LYS A 2 -14.70 29.29 12.16
N TRP A 3 -15.31 28.11 12.16
CA TRP A 3 -14.64 26.83 12.45
C TRP A 3 -13.74 26.39 11.28
N PHE A 4 -14.14 26.64 10.03
CA PHE A 4 -13.30 26.41 8.83
C PHE A 4 -12.22 27.48 8.60
N SER A 5 -11.79 28.17 9.66
CA SER A 5 -10.58 28.96 9.58
C SER A 5 -9.38 28.02 9.56
N ILE A 6 -8.45 28.20 8.62
CA ILE A 6 -7.17 27.46 8.57
C ILE A 6 -6.44 27.52 9.93
N SER A 7 -6.61 28.61 10.67
CA SER A 7 -6.07 28.75 12.04
C SER A 7 -6.76 27.84 13.07
N GLY A 8 -8.06 27.59 12.93
CA GLY A 8 -8.82 26.67 13.78
C GLY A 8 -8.48 25.21 13.50
N ILE A 9 -8.35 24.85 12.22
CA ILE A 9 -7.96 23.50 11.77
C ILE A 9 -6.54 23.18 12.24
N SER A 10 -5.59 24.12 12.10
CA SER A 10 -4.22 23.93 12.61
C SER A 10 -4.17 23.72 14.12
N LYS A 11 -5.03 24.42 14.88
CA LYS A 11 -5.09 24.31 16.34
C LYS A 11 -5.60 22.94 16.79
N GLU A 12 -6.59 22.39 16.09
CA GLU A 12 -7.09 21.03 16.34
C GLU A 12 -6.11 19.95 15.84
N ALA A 13 -5.48 20.15 14.67
CA ALA A 13 -4.48 19.22 14.15
C ALA A 13 -3.27 19.07 15.09
N LYS A 14 -2.86 20.13 15.80
CA LYS A 14 -1.79 20.06 16.82
C LYS A 14 -2.19 19.33 18.10
N ARG A 15 -3.49 19.18 18.38
CA ARG A 15 -3.99 18.40 19.53
C ARG A 15 -3.95 16.89 19.27
N ILE A 16 -3.94 16.49 18.01
CA ILE A 16 -3.81 15.09 17.60
C ILE A 16 -2.41 14.60 17.98
N ARG A 17 -2.34 13.43 18.63
CA ARG A 17 -1.08 12.72 18.89
C ARG A 17 -0.64 12.04 17.60
N TRP A 18 0.13 12.75 16.79
CA TRP A 18 0.71 12.19 15.58
C TRP A 18 1.68 11.06 15.92
N PRO A 19 1.70 9.98 15.12
CA PRO A 19 2.65 8.89 15.29
C PRO A 19 4.07 9.43 15.20
N LYS A 20 4.98 8.84 15.99
CA LYS A 20 6.39 9.19 15.88
C LYS A 20 6.92 8.70 14.54
N THR A 21 7.97 9.35 14.04
CA THR A 21 8.61 8.99 12.76
C THR A 21 8.99 7.51 12.69
N LYS A 22 9.43 6.93 13.81
CA LYS A 22 9.74 5.49 13.91
C LYS A 22 8.51 4.60 13.66
N ASP A 23 7.36 4.96 14.23
CA ASP A 23 6.12 4.19 14.08
C ASP A 23 5.61 4.32 12.64
N LEU A 24 5.68 5.53 12.07
CA LEU A 24 5.35 5.80 10.68
C LEU A 24 6.18 4.96 9.69
N VAL A 25 7.50 4.88 9.92
CA VAL A 25 8.41 4.09 9.09
C VAL A 25 8.12 2.60 9.23
N SER A 26 7.83 2.13 10.45
CA SER A 26 7.46 0.72 10.70
C SER A 26 6.21 0.35 9.89
N ASP A 27 5.13 1.11 10.06
CA ASP A 27 3.84 0.83 9.41
C ASP A 27 3.97 0.91 7.87
N SER A 28 4.69 1.93 7.38
CA SER A 28 4.92 2.08 5.93
C SER A 28 5.74 0.92 5.37
N SER A 29 6.77 0.47 6.10
CA SER A 29 7.62 -0.63 5.66
C SER A 29 6.86 -1.95 5.59
N GLU A 30 5.94 -2.18 6.53
CA GLU A 30 5.11 -3.38 6.56
C GLU A 30 4.21 -3.43 5.32
N VAL A 31 3.52 -2.32 5.00
CA VAL A 31 2.69 -2.22 3.79
C VAL A 31 3.50 -2.48 2.51
N ILE A 32 4.70 -1.90 2.40
CA ILE A 32 5.57 -2.10 1.23
C ILE A 32 5.97 -3.57 1.10
N ILE A 33 6.38 -4.22 2.19
CA ILE A 33 6.81 -5.62 2.18
C ILE A 33 5.65 -6.53 1.74
N PHE A 34 4.46 -6.35 2.32
CA PHE A 34 3.29 -7.12 1.91
C PHE A 34 2.95 -6.90 0.43
N THR A 35 2.98 -5.65 -0.03
CA THR A 35 2.69 -5.31 -1.43
C THR A 35 3.68 -6.01 -2.37
N LEU A 36 4.98 -5.96 -2.07
CA LEU A 36 6.01 -6.60 -2.90
C LEU A 36 5.89 -8.12 -2.87
N ALA A 37 5.56 -8.72 -1.72
CA ALA A 37 5.34 -10.15 -1.61
C ALA A 37 4.16 -10.63 -2.47
N PHE A 38 3.03 -9.93 -2.42
CA PHE A 38 1.88 -10.25 -3.26
C PHE A 38 2.12 -9.97 -4.74
N MET A 39 2.83 -8.89 -5.07
CA MET A 39 3.24 -8.61 -6.44
C MET A 39 4.04 -9.78 -7.02
N ALA A 40 5.08 -10.24 -6.30
CA ALA A 40 5.89 -11.37 -6.73
C ALA A 40 5.06 -12.67 -6.85
N PHE A 41 4.19 -12.93 -5.88
CA PHE A 41 3.31 -14.10 -5.91
C PHE A 41 2.37 -14.10 -7.12
N PHE A 42 1.67 -12.99 -7.37
CA PHE A 42 0.73 -12.91 -8.50
C PHE A 42 1.44 -12.98 -9.84
N THR A 43 2.58 -12.31 -9.99
CA THR A 43 3.40 -12.41 -11.23
C THR A 43 3.87 -13.84 -11.46
N LEU A 44 4.26 -14.57 -10.42
CA LEU A 44 4.64 -15.98 -10.54
C LEU A 44 3.44 -16.84 -10.96
N CYS A 45 2.27 -16.63 -10.35
CA CYS A 45 1.05 -17.34 -10.72
C CYS A 45 0.66 -17.08 -12.18
N GLU A 46 0.71 -15.82 -12.64
CA GLU A 46 0.46 -15.49 -14.05
C GLU A 46 1.45 -16.18 -14.98
N PHE A 47 2.73 -16.19 -14.63
CA PHE A 47 3.76 -16.87 -15.42
C PHE A 47 3.49 -18.38 -15.53
N ILE A 48 3.13 -19.02 -14.41
CA ILE A 48 2.79 -20.45 -14.39
C ILE A 48 1.54 -20.71 -15.23
N ILE A 49 0.49 -19.90 -15.09
CA ILE A 49 -0.74 -20.03 -15.87
C ILE A 49 -0.46 -19.85 -17.37
N ALA A 50 0.32 -18.84 -17.74
CA ALA A 50 0.73 -18.61 -19.12
C ALA A 50 1.50 -19.80 -19.69
N ALA A 51 2.44 -20.37 -18.92
CA ALA A 51 3.19 -21.56 -19.31
C ALA A 51 2.27 -22.78 -19.51
N LEU A 52 1.30 -22.99 -18.62
CA LEU A 52 0.34 -24.08 -18.73
C LEU A 52 -0.60 -23.90 -19.93
N LEU A 53 -1.09 -22.68 -20.18
CA LEU A 53 -1.94 -22.38 -21.35
C LEU A 53 -1.20 -22.59 -22.66
N LYS A 54 0.08 -22.23 -22.70
CA LYS A 54 0.95 -22.48 -23.85
C LYS A 54 1.17 -23.98 -24.08
N LEU A 55 1.38 -24.76 -23.01
CA LEU A 55 1.52 -26.22 -23.10
C LEU A 55 0.20 -26.87 -23.57
N ALA A 56 -0.94 -26.36 -23.10
CA ALA A 56 -2.26 -26.81 -23.52
C ALA A 56 -2.62 -26.45 -24.97
N GLY A 57 -1.79 -25.68 -25.68
CA GLY A 57 -2.02 -25.27 -27.07
C GLY A 57 -3.08 -24.18 -27.26
N ILE A 58 -3.47 -23.49 -26.19
CA ILE A 58 -4.52 -22.47 -26.18
C ILE A 58 -3.90 -21.05 -26.16
N GLY A 59 -2.66 -20.90 -25.68
CA GLY A 59 -1.94 -19.64 -25.62
C GLY A 59 -0.92 -19.45 -26.77
N VAL A 60 -0.72 -18.20 -27.21
CA VAL A 60 0.38 -17.79 -28.11
C VAL A 60 1.74 -18.02 -27.44
#